data_AF-Q4TIJ5-F1
#
_entry.id   AF-Q4TIJ5-F1
#
_cell.length_a   1.000
_cell.length_b   1.000
_cell.length_c   1.000
_cell.angle_alpha   90.00
_cell.angle_beta   90.00
_cell.angle_gamma   90.00
#
_symmetry.space_group_name_H-M   'P 1'
#
loop_
_entity.id
_entity.type
_entity.pdbx_description
1 polymer ?
#
loop_
_entity_poly.entity_id
_entity_poly.type
_entity_poly.pdbx_seq_one_letter_code
_entity_poly.pdbx_strand_id
1 'polypeptide(L)' 'MASSSGSKAEFIVGGKYKLVRKIGSGSFGDIYLAINITNGEV' A
#
# COMPACT_ATOMS: atom_id res chain seq x y z
N MET A 1 8.08 3.22 21.42
CA MET A 1 6.90 3.66 20.64
C MET A 1 6.21 2.42 20.08
N ALA A 2 4.89 2.34 20.24
CA ALA A 2 4.11 1.12 20.04
C ALA A 2 4.30 0.53 18.62
N SER A 3 4.76 -0.72 18.54
CA SER A 3 4.62 -1.52 17.33
C SER A 3 3.16 -1.94 17.24
N SER A 4 2.35 -1.15 16.53
CA SER A 4 1.00 -1.55 16.18
C SER A 4 1.09 -2.61 15.10
N SER A 5 1.03 -3.87 15.51
CA SER A 5 0.70 -5.01 14.66
C SER A 5 -0.75 -4.89 14.19
N GLY A 6 -1.03 -3.86 13.38
CA GLY A 6 -2.28 -3.77 12.65
C GLY A 6 -2.29 -4.89 11.62
N SER A 7 -3.33 -5.72 11.66
CA SER A 7 -3.69 -6.65 10.60
C SER A 7 -3.42 -5.98 9.26
N LYS A 8 -2.63 -6.60 8.37
CA LYS A 8 -2.34 -6.08 7.03
C LYS A 8 -3.66 -5.95 6.27
N ALA A 9 -4.36 -4.84 6.47
CA ALA A 9 -5.51 -4.48 5.69
C ALA A 9 -4.99 -4.33 4.26
N GLU A 10 -5.46 -5.18 3.36
CA GLU A 10 -5.11 -5.08 1.96
C GLU A 10 -5.76 -3.81 1.44
N PHE A 11 -4.97 -2.74 1.35
CA PHE A 11 -5.44 -1.46 0.84
C PHE A 11 -5.58 -1.57 -0.67
N ILE A 12 -6.82 -1.82 -1.11
CA ILE A 12 -7.20 -1.81 -2.52
C ILE A 12 -7.78 -0.43 -2.85
N VAL A 13 -7.11 0.29 -3.73
CA VAL A 13 -7.52 1.62 -4.18
C VAL A 13 -8.18 1.50 -5.55
N GLY A 14 -9.37 2.11 -5.67
CA GLY A 14 -10.15 2.13 -6.91
C GLY A 14 -10.55 0.75 -7.43
N GLY A 15 -10.50 -0.29 -6.59
CA GLY A 15 -10.79 -1.68 -6.97
C GLY A 15 -9.77 -2.30 -7.94
N LYS A 16 -8.66 -1.61 -8.24
CA LYS A 16 -7.70 -2.01 -9.28
C LYS A 16 -6.26 -2.10 -8.79
N TYR A 17 -5.89 -1.34 -7.76
CA TYR A 17 -4.51 -1.30 -7.29
C TYR A 17 -4.42 -1.73 -5.83
N LYS A 18 -3.63 -2.77 -5.57
CA LYS A 18 -3.37 -3.26 -4.21
C LYS A 18 -2.03 -2.74 -3.73
N LEU A 19 -2.01 -1.99 -2.64
CA LEU A 19 -0.78 -1.53 -2.01
C LEU A 19 -0.02 -2.73 -1.41
N VAL A 20 1.27 -2.83 -1.75
CA VAL A 20 2.13 -3.93 -1.31
C VAL A 20 2.96 -3.51 -0.10
N ARG A 21 3.71 -2.42 -0.27
CA ARG A 21 4.65 -1.94 0.73
C ARG A 21 4.89 -0.46 0.58
N LYS A 22 5.20 0.17 1.70
CA LYS A 22 5.71 1.53 1.73
C LYS A 22 7.09 1.56 1.08
N ILE A 23 7.33 2.54 0.22
CA ILE A 23 8.62 2.78 -0.42
C ILE A 23 9.23 4.13 -0.02
N GLY A 24 8.42 5.03 0.51
CA GLY A 24 8.90 6.32 1.00
C GLY A 24 7.87 7.03 1.86
N SER A 25 8.29 8.12 2.46
CA SER A 25 7.44 9.05 3.21
C SER A 25 8.02 10.44 3.11
N GLY A 26 7.16 11.42 2.88
CA GLY A 26 7.49 12.84 2.88
C GLY A 26 6.57 13.62 3.81
N SER A 27 6.76 14.94 3.87
CA SER A 27 5.93 15.84 4.69
C SER A 27 4.44 15.81 4.33
N PHE A 28 4.12 15.43 3.09
CA PHE A 28 2.74 15.39 2.57
C PHE A 28 2.13 13.99 2.54
N GLY A 29 2.79 13.01 3.17
CA GLY A 29 2.25 11.66 3.33
C GLY A 29 3.19 10.56 2.85
N ASP A 30 2.63 9.38 2.75
CA ASP A 30 3.36 8.13 2.52
C ASP A 30 3.23 7.68 1.06
N ILE A 31 4.33 7.16 0.52
CA ILE A 31 4.41 6.64 -0.84
C ILE A 31 4.47 5.13 -0.76
N TYR A 32 3.56 4.47 -1.48
CA TYR A 32 3.44 3.03 -1.52
C TYR A 32 3.64 2.51 -2.94
N LEU A 33 4.31 1.36 -3.04
CA LEU A 33 4.28 0.55 -4.24
C LEU A 33 2.98 -0.23 -4.26
N ALA A 34 2.24 -0.18 -5.38
CA ALA A 34 1.00 -0.90 -5.60
C ALA A 34 1.10 -1.76 -6.85
N ILE A 35 0.39 -2.89 -6.86
CA ILE A 35 0.30 -3.80 -8.01
C ILE A 35 -1.09 -3.63 -8.60
N ASN A 36 -1.18 -3.65 -9.93
CA ASN A 36 -2.47 -3.71 -10.59
C ASN A 36 -3.07 -5.12 -10.49
N ILE A 37 -4.16 -5.29 -9.74
CA ILE A 37 -4.83 -6.58 -9.54
C ILE A 37 -5.71 -7.01 -10.73
N THR A 38 -6.04 -6.12 -11.67
CA THR A 38 -6.83 -6.53 -12.85
C THR A 38 -6.00 -7.29 -13.89
N ASN A 39 -4.68 -7.14 -13.86
CA ASN A 39 -3.80 -7.70 -14.89
C ASN A 39 -2.52 -8.35 -14.31
N GLY A 40 -2.23 -8.16 -13.01
CA GLY A 40 -1.08 -8.78 -12.35
C GLY A 40 0.27 -8.12 -12.68
N GLU A 41 0.26 -6.97 -13.33
CA GLU A 41 1.44 -6.21 -13.72
C GLU A 41 1.96 -5.40 -12.51
N VAL A 42 3.25 -5.59 -12.18
CA VAL A 42 3.97 -5.02 -11.01
C VAL A 42 4.82 -3.83 -11.43
#